data_AF-A0A1G5E8H3-F1
#
_entry.id   AF-A0A1G5E8H3-F1
#
_cell.length_a   1.000
_cell.length_b   1.000
_cell.length_c   1.000
_cell.angle_alpha   90.00
_cell.angle_beta   90.00
_cell.angle_gamma   90.00
#
_symmetry.space_group_name_H-M   'P 1'
#
loop_
_entity.id
_entity.type
_entity.pdbx_description
1 polymer ?
#
loop_
_entity_poly.entity_id
_entity_poly.type
_entity_poly.pdbx_seq_one_letter_code
_entity_poly.pdbx_strand_id
1 'polypeptide(L)'
;MNSSTTAANAIAVGNTAQAQASNSVAIGQLATATQENTIILGDNSAVSPSVNVGIGTNSPTAKLQINGTLRFVDSSPGDDNGKVLTADANGNATWQDSGSNRAFGEIYRDTDLTPTTGGNFAISSMIHETNTLQNITAHPESLQVSTSGVYKVSYAATLISTTLLDRNIQMFIAAGSTIASATILNRSIGYAGTSNDGVSSHVAKTTLVRLNAGDMVYLGYNTSNSSIRLRANTISLLIEKVD
;
A
#
# COMPACT_ATOMS: atom_id res chain seq x y z
N MET A 1 37.41 -38.17 -14.75
CA MET A 1 36.84 -36.81 -14.58
C MET A 1 36.94 -36.13 -15.94
N ASN A 2 35.83 -35.92 -16.63
CA ASN A 2 35.81 -35.36 -17.99
C ASN A 2 35.39 -33.88 -17.96
N SER A 3 36.00 -33.06 -17.09
CA SER A 3 35.81 -31.61 -17.15
C SER A 3 36.51 -31.06 -18.39
N SER A 4 35.86 -30.17 -19.13
CA SER A 4 36.36 -29.60 -20.38
C SER A 4 36.24 -28.08 -20.38
N THR A 5 37.22 -27.42 -20.98
CA THR A 5 37.25 -25.98 -21.24
C THR A 5 37.48 -25.78 -22.73
N THR A 6 36.65 -25.01 -23.42
CA THR A 6 36.79 -24.78 -24.88
C THR A 6 37.10 -23.33 -25.26
N ALA A 7 37.20 -22.42 -24.28
CA ALA A 7 37.47 -21.01 -24.48
C ALA A 7 38.60 -20.49 -23.58
N ALA A 8 39.11 -19.29 -23.88
CA ALA A 8 40.19 -18.66 -23.13
C ALA A 8 39.79 -18.31 -21.70
N ASN A 9 40.73 -18.43 -20.75
CA ASN A 9 40.55 -18.13 -19.32
C ASN A 9 39.37 -18.87 -18.66
N ALA A 10 38.97 -20.02 -19.21
CA ALA A 10 37.86 -20.81 -18.69
C ALA A 10 38.33 -21.79 -17.60
N ILE A 11 37.47 -22.06 -16.61
CA ILE A 11 37.74 -23.00 -15.51
C ILE A 11 36.58 -24.01 -15.43
N ALA A 12 36.88 -25.30 -15.49
CA ALA A 12 35.89 -26.37 -15.33
C ALA A 12 36.30 -27.32 -14.20
N VAL A 13 35.44 -27.47 -13.19
CA VAL A 13 35.67 -28.31 -12.02
C VAL A 13 34.46 -29.22 -11.80
N GLY A 14 34.64 -30.54 -11.93
CA GLY A 14 33.58 -31.52 -11.70
C GLY A 14 33.44 -32.52 -12.85
N ASN A 15 32.80 -33.67 -12.60
CA ASN A 15 32.59 -34.67 -13.64
C ASN A 15 31.69 -34.11 -14.76
N THR A 16 32.19 -34.05 -15.99
CA THR A 16 31.47 -33.49 -17.15
C THR A 16 31.13 -31.99 -17.00
N ALA A 17 31.86 -31.25 -16.15
CA ALA A 17 31.76 -29.78 -16.13
C ALA A 17 32.30 -29.20 -17.45
N GLN A 18 31.62 -28.23 -18.05
CA GLN A 18 31.96 -27.64 -19.33
C GLN A 18 31.96 -26.11 -19.25
N ALA A 19 33.13 -25.49 -19.31
CA ALA A 19 33.27 -24.04 -19.40
C ALA A 19 33.58 -23.65 -20.85
N GLN A 20 32.55 -23.23 -21.59
CA GLN A 20 32.56 -23.14 -23.05
C GLN A 20 32.80 -21.72 -23.58
N ALA A 21 32.77 -20.70 -22.74
CA ALA A 21 32.91 -19.29 -23.12
C ALA A 21 34.09 -18.58 -22.43
N SER A 22 34.53 -17.46 -22.99
CA SER A 22 35.69 -16.71 -22.48
C SER A 22 35.45 -16.23 -21.04
N ASN A 23 36.46 -16.36 -20.18
CA ASN A 23 36.38 -15.99 -18.75
C ASN A 23 35.21 -16.68 -18.00
N SER A 24 34.77 -17.87 -18.43
CA SER A 24 33.68 -18.61 -17.78
C SER A 24 34.19 -19.63 -16.76
N VAL A 25 33.42 -19.85 -15.70
CA VAL A 25 33.72 -20.84 -14.65
C VAL A 25 32.53 -21.78 -14.49
N ALA A 26 32.74 -23.08 -14.64
CA ALA A 26 31.74 -24.12 -14.41
C ALA A 26 32.20 -25.00 -13.23
N ILE A 27 31.45 -25.01 -12.13
CA ILE A 27 31.76 -25.81 -10.93
C ILE A 27 30.59 -26.73 -10.60
N GLY A 28 30.82 -28.04 -10.60
CA GLY A 28 29.83 -29.07 -10.28
C GLY A 28 29.73 -30.14 -11.37
N GLN A 29 29.19 -31.31 -11.01
CA GLN A 29 28.86 -32.35 -12.00
C GLN A 29 27.90 -31.78 -13.04
N LEU A 30 28.22 -31.95 -14.33
CA LEU A 30 27.45 -31.47 -15.49
C LEU A 30 27.30 -29.94 -15.61
N ALA A 31 27.93 -29.13 -14.74
CA ALA A 31 27.83 -27.68 -14.80
C ALA A 31 28.29 -27.17 -16.17
N THR A 32 27.47 -26.38 -16.86
CA THR A 32 27.76 -25.91 -18.22
C THR A 32 27.67 -24.38 -18.28
N ALA A 33 28.81 -23.72 -18.49
CA ALA A 33 28.93 -22.26 -18.60
C ALA A 33 29.15 -21.84 -20.06
N THR A 34 28.08 -21.44 -20.74
CA THR A 34 28.09 -21.10 -22.19
C THR A 34 28.19 -19.60 -22.48
N GLN A 35 28.16 -18.75 -21.46
CA GLN A 35 28.21 -17.29 -21.59
C GLN A 35 29.55 -16.75 -21.12
N GLU A 36 30.02 -15.65 -21.73
CA GLU A 36 31.26 -15.00 -21.31
C GLU A 36 31.12 -14.38 -19.91
N ASN A 37 32.22 -14.31 -19.17
CA ASN A 37 32.30 -13.64 -17.86
C ASN A 37 31.27 -14.15 -16.82
N THR A 38 30.98 -15.45 -16.82
CA THR A 38 29.98 -16.07 -15.93
C THR A 38 30.58 -17.10 -14.99
N ILE A 39 29.90 -17.34 -13.87
CA ILE A 39 30.17 -18.46 -12.98
C ILE A 39 28.88 -19.26 -12.85
N ILE A 40 28.90 -20.53 -13.26
CA ILE A 40 27.79 -21.46 -13.12
C ILE A 40 28.16 -22.50 -12.05
N LEU A 41 27.36 -22.54 -10.98
CA LEU A 41 27.50 -23.49 -9.87
C LEU A 41 26.42 -24.58 -10.01
N GLY A 42 26.80 -25.73 -10.54
CA GLY A 42 25.89 -26.85 -10.84
C GLY A 42 25.28 -26.83 -12.23
N ASP A 43 24.42 -27.81 -12.52
CA ASP A 43 23.61 -27.86 -13.74
C ASP A 43 22.11 -27.71 -13.38
N ASN A 44 21.35 -27.00 -14.21
CA ASN A 44 19.89 -26.94 -14.15
C ASN A 44 19.23 -27.99 -15.06
N SER A 45 19.98 -28.98 -15.55
CA SER A 45 19.36 -30.11 -16.24
C SER A 45 18.43 -30.86 -15.28
N ALA A 46 17.29 -31.29 -15.83
CA ALA A 46 16.25 -32.05 -15.12
C ALA A 46 16.76 -33.34 -14.43
N VAL A 47 18.02 -33.73 -14.68
CA VAL A 47 18.66 -34.93 -14.15
C VAL A 47 19.25 -34.70 -12.75
N SER A 48 19.55 -33.45 -12.35
CA SER A 48 20.04 -33.14 -11.00
C SER A 48 19.50 -31.79 -10.47
N PRO A 49 18.26 -31.74 -9.97
CA PRO A 49 17.65 -30.49 -9.50
C PRO A 49 18.24 -29.93 -8.19
N SER A 50 19.40 -30.42 -7.72
CA SER A 50 19.79 -30.33 -6.30
C SER A 50 21.17 -29.76 -6.02
N VAL A 51 21.66 -28.81 -6.84
CA VAL A 51 22.81 -27.99 -6.41
C VAL A 51 22.33 -26.86 -5.52
N ASN A 52 22.86 -26.83 -4.29
CA ASN A 52 22.66 -25.79 -3.30
C ASN A 52 24.03 -25.22 -2.90
N VAL A 53 24.11 -23.90 -2.72
CA VAL A 53 25.31 -23.20 -2.27
C VAL A 53 25.16 -22.85 -0.79
N GLY A 54 25.97 -23.48 0.05
CA GLY A 54 26.04 -23.18 1.49
C GLY A 54 27.24 -22.29 1.81
N ILE A 55 27.01 -21.16 2.48
CA ILE A 55 28.05 -20.31 3.08
C ILE A 55 27.87 -20.37 4.59
N GLY A 56 28.83 -20.97 5.30
CA GLY A 56 28.72 -21.20 6.75
C GLY A 56 27.77 -22.35 7.15
N THR A 57 27.30 -23.16 6.19
CA THR A 57 26.53 -24.39 6.43
C THR A 57 27.00 -25.50 5.48
N ASN A 58 27.04 -26.74 5.98
CA ASN A 58 27.36 -27.92 5.18
C ASN A 58 26.11 -28.64 4.65
N SER A 59 24.91 -28.24 5.10
CA SER A 59 23.64 -28.88 4.79
C SER A 59 22.60 -27.81 4.38
N PRO A 60 22.81 -27.12 3.24
CA PRO A 60 21.89 -26.08 2.80
C PRO A 60 20.53 -26.64 2.39
N THR A 61 19.44 -26.03 2.88
CA THR A 61 18.04 -26.40 2.59
C THR A 61 17.40 -25.53 1.50
N ALA A 62 18.13 -24.52 0.99
CA ALA A 62 17.72 -23.64 -0.10
C ALA A 62 18.85 -23.55 -1.14
N LYS A 63 18.53 -23.06 -2.35
CA LYS A 63 19.49 -22.93 -3.46
C LYS A 63 20.73 -22.09 -3.10
N LEU A 64 20.53 -21.04 -2.33
CA LEU A 64 21.58 -20.29 -1.66
C LEU A 64 21.19 -20.15 -0.19
N GLN A 65 22.04 -20.64 0.71
CA GLN A 65 21.87 -20.48 2.15
C GLN A 65 23.14 -19.91 2.76
N ILE A 66 22.99 -18.83 3.52
CA ILE A 66 24.07 -18.17 4.27
C ILE A 66 23.73 -18.30 5.75
N ASN A 67 24.53 -19.05 6.51
CA ASN A 67 24.41 -19.12 7.95
C ASN A 67 25.25 -18.00 8.59
N GLY A 68 24.67 -16.80 8.63
CA GLY A 68 25.35 -15.57 9.04
C GLY A 68 24.65 -14.34 8.48
N THR A 69 25.38 -13.24 8.33
CA THR A 69 24.85 -11.99 7.76
C THR A 69 25.15 -11.89 6.26
N LEU A 70 24.17 -11.44 5.47
CA LEU A 70 24.37 -11.03 4.08
C LEU A 70 24.55 -9.51 4.03
N ARG A 71 25.64 -9.04 3.41
CA ARG A 71 25.80 -7.64 3.01
C ARG A 71 25.61 -7.56 1.49
N PHE A 72 24.50 -6.96 1.07
CA PHE A 72 24.21 -6.66 -0.34
C PHE A 72 24.32 -5.15 -0.53
N VAL A 73 25.19 -4.71 -1.44
CA VAL A 73 25.46 -3.30 -1.71
C VAL A 73 25.24 -3.10 -3.20
N ASP A 74 24.28 -2.23 -3.55
CA ASP A 74 24.17 -1.76 -4.94
C ASP A 74 25.31 -0.79 -5.25
N SER A 75 25.59 -0.61 -6.52
CA SER A 75 26.60 0.28 -7.11
C SER A 75 26.57 1.75 -6.64
N SER A 76 25.54 2.18 -5.90
CA SER A 76 25.44 3.52 -5.28
C SER A 76 25.37 3.42 -3.74
N PRO A 77 26.52 3.40 -3.03
CA PRO A 77 26.55 3.33 -1.58
C PRO A 77 25.91 4.58 -0.94
N GLY A 78 24.80 4.40 -0.22
CA GLY A 78 24.14 5.46 0.56
C GLY A 78 22.66 5.63 0.25
N ASP A 79 22.19 5.15 -0.90
CA ASP A 79 20.79 5.29 -1.33
C ASP A 79 19.85 4.24 -0.68
N ASP A 80 20.39 3.26 0.03
CA ASP A 80 19.63 2.11 0.55
C ASP A 80 19.16 2.28 2.00
N ASN A 81 19.53 3.38 2.66
CA ASN A 81 19.16 3.61 4.05
C ASN A 81 17.63 3.78 4.20
N GLY A 82 16.98 2.93 4.99
CA GLY A 82 15.52 2.95 5.17
C GLY A 82 14.72 2.30 4.02
N LYS A 83 15.40 1.69 3.05
CA LYS A 83 14.78 0.91 1.97
C LYS A 83 14.58 -0.56 2.36
N VAL A 84 13.68 -1.22 1.66
CA VAL A 84 13.40 -2.66 1.75
C VAL A 84 13.74 -3.33 0.43
N LEU A 85 14.34 -4.51 0.49
CA LEU A 85 14.59 -5.31 -0.71
C LEU A 85 13.28 -6.02 -1.10
N THR A 86 12.78 -5.73 -2.30
CA THR A 86 11.57 -6.36 -2.85
C THR A 86 11.89 -7.09 -4.14
N ALA A 87 11.04 -8.03 -4.53
CA ALA A 87 11.19 -8.79 -5.77
C ALA A 87 10.00 -8.55 -6.71
N ASP A 88 10.27 -8.44 -8.00
CA ASP A 88 9.23 -8.43 -9.05
C ASP A 88 8.76 -9.85 -9.42
N ALA A 89 7.81 -9.96 -10.36
CA ALA A 89 7.27 -11.25 -10.82
C ALA A 89 8.30 -12.15 -11.52
N ASN A 90 9.42 -11.59 -11.97
CA ASN A 90 10.53 -12.32 -12.57
C ASN A 90 11.62 -12.67 -11.54
N GLY A 91 11.45 -12.26 -10.29
CA GLY A 91 12.40 -12.49 -9.20
C GLY A 91 13.55 -11.48 -9.13
N ASN A 92 13.49 -10.38 -9.88
CA ASN A 92 14.51 -9.33 -9.80
C ASN A 92 14.38 -8.58 -8.48
N ALA A 93 15.45 -8.56 -7.69
CA ALA A 93 15.48 -7.86 -6.42
C ALA A 93 15.89 -6.39 -6.62
N THR A 94 15.13 -5.46 -6.05
CA THR A 94 15.45 -4.01 -6.07
C THR A 94 15.16 -3.38 -4.72
N TRP A 95 15.95 -2.37 -4.34
CA TRP A 95 15.69 -1.55 -3.17
C TRP A 95 14.51 -0.61 -3.44
N GLN A 96 13.48 -0.70 -2.61
CA GLN A 96 12.29 0.15 -2.66
C GLN A 96 12.13 0.91 -1.35
N ASP A 97 11.58 2.11 -1.39
CA ASP A 97 11.29 2.85 -0.16
C ASP A 97 10.28 2.09 0.73
N SER A 98 10.54 2.07 2.03
CA SER A 98 9.75 1.31 3.02
C SER A 98 8.29 1.77 3.19
N GLY A 99 7.84 2.75 2.41
CA GLY A 99 6.48 3.32 2.47
C GLY A 99 5.71 3.33 1.14
N SER A 100 6.30 2.91 0.01
CA SER A 100 5.69 3.10 -1.31
C SER A 100 4.31 2.45 -1.46
N ASN A 101 4.01 1.40 -0.68
CA ASN A 101 2.70 0.74 -0.70
C ASN A 101 1.72 1.21 0.39
N ARG A 102 2.16 2.05 1.35
CA ARG A 102 1.24 2.63 2.33
C ARG A 102 0.39 3.68 1.64
N ALA A 103 -0.90 3.76 1.96
CA ALA A 103 -1.73 4.87 1.53
C ALA A 103 -2.60 5.34 2.69
N PHE A 104 -2.50 6.61 3.05
CA PHE A 104 -3.29 7.19 4.13
C PHE A 104 -3.46 8.69 3.95
N GLY A 105 -4.54 9.21 4.51
CA GLY A 105 -4.83 10.65 4.51
C GLY A 105 -6.02 10.98 5.38
N GLU A 106 -6.07 12.22 5.83
CA GLU A 106 -7.18 12.78 6.58
C GLU A 106 -7.54 14.14 5.99
N ILE A 107 -8.84 14.39 5.85
CA ILE A 107 -9.39 15.73 5.71
C ILE A 107 -10.29 16.02 6.91
N TYR A 108 -10.31 17.26 7.35
CA TYR A 108 -11.16 17.72 8.44
C TYR A 108 -11.76 19.10 8.12
N ARG A 109 -12.75 19.55 8.89
CA ARG A 109 -13.33 20.89 8.72
C ARG A 109 -13.12 21.73 9.97
N ASP A 110 -12.49 22.89 9.82
CA ASP A 110 -12.15 23.84 10.89
C ASP A 110 -13.21 24.93 11.12
N THR A 111 -14.25 24.94 10.30
CA THR A 111 -15.39 25.86 10.37
C THR A 111 -16.69 25.11 10.56
N ASP A 112 -17.64 25.74 11.27
CA ASP A 112 -18.97 25.17 11.45
C ASP A 112 -19.67 25.01 10.09
N LEU A 113 -20.42 23.91 9.91
CA LEU A 113 -21.22 23.65 8.72
C LEU A 113 -22.71 23.70 9.07
N THR A 114 -23.44 24.59 8.42
CA THR A 114 -24.92 24.57 8.43
C THR A 114 -25.40 23.65 7.30
N PRO A 115 -26.04 22.51 7.60
CA PRO A 115 -26.45 21.54 6.60
C PRO A 115 -27.52 22.09 5.64
N THR A 116 -27.39 21.77 4.35
CA THR A 116 -28.45 21.95 3.37
C THR A 116 -29.49 20.83 3.52
N THR A 117 -30.77 21.18 3.53
CA THR A 117 -31.85 20.21 3.70
C THR A 117 -32.32 19.61 2.37
N GLY A 118 -32.84 18.38 2.40
CA GLY A 118 -33.59 17.81 1.27
C GLY A 118 -32.71 17.21 0.18
N GLY A 119 -31.81 16.30 0.56
CA GLY A 119 -30.94 15.59 -0.38
C GLY A 119 -29.75 14.95 0.32
N ASN A 120 -28.92 14.27 -0.47
CA ASN A 120 -27.62 13.77 -0.05
C ASN A 120 -26.56 14.79 -0.47
N PHE A 121 -25.78 15.27 0.49
CA PHE A 121 -24.73 16.26 0.24
C PHE A 121 -23.40 15.77 0.75
N ALA A 122 -22.31 16.03 0.02
CA ALA A 122 -20.97 15.89 0.55
C ALA A 122 -20.65 17.07 1.47
N ILE A 123 -19.85 16.84 2.50
CA ILE A 123 -19.24 17.91 3.28
C ILE A 123 -18.14 18.52 2.43
N SER A 124 -18.27 19.81 2.14
CA SER A 124 -17.29 20.57 1.37
C SER A 124 -16.35 21.38 2.27
N SER A 125 -15.44 22.15 1.67
CA SER A 125 -14.50 23.05 2.36
C SER A 125 -13.69 22.37 3.48
N MET A 126 -13.42 21.08 3.34
CA MET A 126 -12.51 20.37 4.23
C MET A 126 -11.06 20.68 3.84
N ILE A 127 -10.18 20.66 4.83
CA ILE A 127 -8.76 20.96 4.73
C ILE A 127 -7.95 19.76 5.20
N HIS A 128 -6.64 19.79 4.98
CA HIS A 128 -5.69 18.80 5.47
C HIS A 128 -4.40 19.48 5.93
N GLU A 129 -3.64 18.80 6.78
CA GLU A 129 -2.30 19.24 7.16
C GLU A 129 -1.29 18.94 6.04
N THR A 130 -0.29 19.83 5.87
CA THR A 130 0.74 19.63 4.85
C THR A 130 1.62 18.43 5.20
N ASN A 131 2.00 17.61 4.21
CA ASN A 131 2.84 16.41 4.36
C ASN A 131 2.26 15.29 5.25
N THR A 132 0.94 15.24 5.46
CA THR A 132 0.28 14.16 6.22
C THR A 132 -0.38 13.10 5.34
N LEU A 133 -0.33 13.27 4.02
CA LEU A 133 -0.89 12.34 3.05
C LEU A 133 0.22 11.52 2.38
N GLN A 134 -0.03 10.23 2.19
CA GLN A 134 0.80 9.33 1.42
C GLN A 134 -0.08 8.59 0.44
N ASN A 135 0.23 8.63 -0.86
CA ASN A 135 -0.54 7.94 -1.91
C ASN A 135 -2.06 8.21 -1.87
N ILE A 136 -2.44 9.40 -1.38
CA ILE A 136 -3.79 9.95 -1.32
C ILE A 136 -3.70 11.40 -1.76
N THR A 137 -4.64 11.87 -2.59
CA THR A 137 -4.79 13.28 -2.96
C THR A 137 -6.03 13.84 -2.25
N ALA A 138 -5.87 14.92 -1.49
CA ALA A 138 -7.01 15.61 -0.86
C ALA A 138 -7.66 16.62 -1.82
N HIS A 139 -8.98 16.63 -1.79
CA HIS A 139 -9.82 17.67 -2.35
C HIS A 139 -10.72 18.23 -1.24
N PRO A 140 -11.34 19.42 -1.42
CA PRO A 140 -12.20 20.02 -0.39
C PRO A 140 -13.41 19.18 0.04
N GLU A 141 -13.80 18.17 -0.73
CA GLU A 141 -14.96 17.30 -0.42
C GLU A 141 -14.60 15.81 -0.35
N SER A 142 -13.35 15.45 -0.66
CA SER A 142 -12.98 14.04 -0.83
C SER A 142 -11.50 13.74 -0.65
N LEU A 143 -11.22 12.45 -0.43
CA LEU A 143 -9.90 11.86 -0.51
C LEU A 143 -9.85 10.92 -1.72
N GLN A 144 -8.95 11.18 -2.68
CA GLN A 144 -8.73 10.34 -3.86
C GLN A 144 -7.59 9.36 -3.61
N VAL A 145 -7.81 8.06 -3.86
CA VAL A 145 -6.78 7.04 -3.67
C VAL A 145 -5.83 6.95 -4.86
N SER A 146 -4.52 6.87 -4.64
CA SER A 146 -3.53 6.71 -5.72
C SER A 146 -3.19 5.25 -6.04
N THR A 147 -3.48 4.32 -5.12
CA THR A 147 -3.21 2.89 -5.32
C THR A 147 -4.48 2.07 -5.07
N SER A 148 -4.69 1.01 -5.85
CA SER A 148 -5.79 0.08 -5.62
C SER A 148 -5.53 -0.79 -4.38
N GLY A 149 -6.58 -1.14 -3.65
CA GLY A 149 -6.48 -1.99 -2.47
C GLY A 149 -7.73 -1.96 -1.60
N VAL A 150 -7.62 -2.55 -0.41
CA VAL A 150 -8.62 -2.47 0.65
C VAL A 150 -8.25 -1.35 1.60
N TYR A 151 -9.22 -0.46 1.85
CA TYR A 151 -9.07 0.71 2.69
C TYR A 151 -10.01 0.64 3.88
N LYS A 152 -9.49 0.99 5.05
CA LYS A 152 -10.24 1.37 6.25
C LYS A 152 -10.58 2.85 6.14
N VAL A 153 -11.87 3.16 6.10
CA VAL A 153 -12.39 4.52 6.04
C VAL A 153 -13.17 4.80 7.31
N SER A 154 -12.87 5.92 7.96
CA SER A 154 -13.55 6.36 9.18
C SER A 154 -14.01 7.80 9.05
N TYR A 155 -15.13 8.13 9.68
CA TYR A 155 -15.51 9.51 9.88
C TYR A 155 -15.95 9.75 11.32
N ALA A 156 -15.89 11.01 11.72
CA ALA A 156 -16.48 11.54 12.94
C ALA A 156 -17.13 12.89 12.64
N ALA A 157 -18.22 13.20 13.34
CA ALA A 157 -18.86 14.51 13.32
C ALA A 157 -19.62 14.75 14.64
N THR A 158 -19.65 16.00 15.10
CA THR A 158 -20.52 16.41 16.23
C THR A 158 -21.58 17.38 15.75
N LEU A 159 -22.83 17.03 16.02
CA LEU A 159 -24.03 17.82 15.82
C LEU A 159 -24.27 18.74 17.02
N ILE A 160 -24.71 19.96 16.79
CA ILE A 160 -25.25 20.87 17.82
C ILE A 160 -26.61 21.39 17.34
N SER A 161 -27.61 21.32 18.22
CA SER A 161 -28.91 21.98 17.97
C SER A 161 -28.81 23.48 18.21
N THR A 162 -29.53 24.24 17.40
CA THR A 162 -29.76 25.69 17.62
C THR A 162 -31.21 26.00 18.04
N THR A 163 -32.01 24.96 18.35
CA THR A 163 -33.43 25.06 18.74
C THR A 163 -33.86 23.94 19.70
N LEU A 164 -35.04 24.07 20.32
CA LEU A 164 -35.65 23.10 21.25
C LEU A 164 -36.51 22.00 20.57
N LEU A 165 -36.27 21.69 19.30
CA LEU A 165 -37.04 20.69 18.55
C LEU A 165 -36.18 19.47 18.23
N ASP A 166 -36.81 18.30 18.03
CA ASP A 166 -36.13 17.06 17.63
C ASP A 166 -35.39 17.25 16.30
N ARG A 167 -34.08 16.98 16.30
CA ARG A 167 -33.24 17.08 15.10
C ARG A 167 -32.46 15.80 14.89
N ASN A 168 -32.57 15.24 13.68
CA ASN A 168 -31.78 14.10 13.25
C ASN A 168 -30.98 14.45 11.99
N ILE A 169 -29.78 13.89 11.91
CA ILE A 169 -28.94 13.88 10.71
C ILE A 169 -28.46 12.45 10.46
N GLN A 170 -28.49 12.06 9.19
CA GLN A 170 -27.81 10.87 8.72
C GLN A 170 -26.44 11.28 8.21
N MET A 171 -25.40 10.57 8.63
CA MET A 171 -24.05 10.68 8.10
C MET A 171 -23.69 9.38 7.38
N PHE A 172 -22.90 9.46 6.32
CA PHE A 172 -22.48 8.30 5.54
C PHE A 172 -21.18 8.55 4.80
N ILE A 173 -20.52 7.46 4.38
CA ILE A 173 -19.44 7.47 3.41
C ILE A 173 -20.03 7.12 2.04
N ALA A 174 -19.62 7.86 1.01
CA ALA A 174 -19.84 7.49 -0.38
C ALA A 174 -18.50 7.34 -1.10
N ALA A 175 -18.43 6.48 -2.12
CA ALA A 175 -17.22 6.29 -2.91
C ALA A 175 -17.52 6.11 -4.40
N GLY A 176 -16.65 6.64 -5.26
CA GLY A 176 -16.72 6.50 -6.71
C GLY A 176 -15.69 7.39 -7.41
N SER A 177 -15.58 7.29 -8.73
CA SER A 177 -14.61 8.07 -9.52
C SER A 177 -14.89 9.58 -9.55
N THR A 178 -16.14 9.97 -9.29
CA THR A 178 -16.62 11.35 -9.20
C THR A 178 -17.76 11.42 -8.19
N ILE A 179 -18.16 12.63 -7.77
CA ILE A 179 -19.29 12.79 -6.84
C ILE A 179 -20.61 12.30 -7.44
N ALA A 180 -20.79 12.43 -8.76
CA ALA A 180 -22.00 12.00 -9.47
C ALA A 180 -22.09 10.47 -9.61
N SER A 181 -20.94 9.79 -9.68
CA SER A 181 -20.86 8.31 -9.72
C SER A 181 -20.71 7.69 -8.33
N ALA A 182 -20.58 8.51 -7.28
CA ALA A 182 -20.35 8.04 -5.93
C ALA A 182 -21.58 7.28 -5.39
N THR A 183 -21.35 6.08 -4.89
CA THR A 183 -22.38 5.25 -4.27
C THR A 183 -22.21 5.26 -2.75
N ILE A 184 -23.31 5.42 -2.02
CA ILE A 184 -23.32 5.37 -0.56
C ILE A 184 -22.98 3.96 -0.09
N LEU A 185 -22.00 3.86 0.81
CA LEU A 185 -21.66 2.62 1.49
C LEU A 185 -22.62 2.42 2.66
N ASN A 186 -23.74 1.71 2.45
CA ASN A 186 -24.80 1.57 3.47
C ASN A 186 -24.30 1.12 4.86
N ARG A 187 -23.25 0.32 4.93
CA ARG A 187 -22.59 -0.13 6.17
C ARG A 187 -21.95 1.00 7.01
N SER A 188 -21.68 2.15 6.39
CA SER A 188 -21.10 3.33 7.03
C SER A 188 -22.15 4.28 7.62
N ILE A 189 -23.43 4.05 7.34
CA ILE A 189 -24.50 4.95 7.79
C ILE A 189 -24.52 5.02 9.32
N GLY A 190 -24.54 6.25 9.83
CA GLY A 190 -24.69 6.59 11.24
C GLY A 190 -25.73 7.68 11.40
N TYR A 191 -26.41 7.68 12.55
CA TYR A 191 -27.41 8.70 12.88
C TYR A 191 -26.96 9.43 14.13
N ALA A 192 -27.08 10.75 14.11
CA ALA A 192 -26.96 11.60 15.28
C ALA A 192 -28.23 12.45 15.40
N GLY A 193 -28.62 12.74 16.64
CA GLY A 193 -29.75 13.60 16.88
C GLY A 193 -29.77 14.18 18.28
N THR A 194 -30.41 15.34 18.41
CA THR A 194 -30.57 16.09 19.66
C THR A 194 -31.92 16.78 19.65
N SER A 195 -32.58 16.86 20.81
CA SER A 195 -33.90 17.50 20.97
C SER A 195 -33.87 18.78 21.82
N ASN A 196 -32.71 19.13 22.37
CA ASN A 196 -32.52 20.28 23.26
C ASN A 196 -31.52 21.28 22.67
N ASP A 197 -31.80 22.57 22.87
CA ASP A 197 -30.93 23.65 22.43
C ASP A 197 -29.58 23.60 23.17
N GLY A 198 -28.49 23.84 22.45
CA GLY A 198 -27.14 23.81 23.01
C GLY A 198 -26.61 22.41 23.38
N VAL A 199 -27.35 21.33 23.12
CA VAL A 199 -26.86 19.94 23.33
C VAL A 199 -26.09 19.46 22.11
N SER A 200 -25.00 18.73 22.38
CA SER A 200 -24.16 18.11 21.34
C SER A 200 -24.46 16.61 21.22
N SER A 201 -24.52 16.09 19.99
CA SER A 201 -24.57 14.65 19.71
C SER A 201 -23.42 14.27 18.79
N HIS A 202 -22.74 13.17 19.10
CA HIS A 202 -21.60 12.68 18.33
C HIS A 202 -21.99 11.48 17.46
N VAL A 203 -21.41 11.38 16.27
CA VAL A 203 -21.51 10.21 15.40
C VAL A 203 -20.15 9.89 14.79
N ALA A 204 -19.75 8.62 14.88
CA ALA A 204 -18.55 8.11 14.26
C ALA A 204 -18.77 6.68 13.76
N LYS A 205 -18.14 6.35 12.65
CA LYS A 205 -18.22 5.02 12.02
C LYS A 205 -16.91 4.70 11.30
N THR A 206 -16.59 3.42 11.25
CA THR A 206 -15.48 2.86 10.47
C THR A 206 -15.98 1.72 9.61
N THR A 207 -15.47 1.63 8.39
CA THR A 207 -15.78 0.54 7.46
C THR A 207 -14.58 0.18 6.59
N LEU A 208 -14.55 -1.06 6.10
CA LEU A 208 -13.65 -1.48 5.04
C LEU A 208 -14.34 -1.36 3.67
N VAL A 209 -13.60 -0.89 2.67
CA VAL A 209 -14.02 -0.76 1.27
C VAL A 209 -12.86 -1.07 0.34
N ARG A 210 -13.12 -1.78 -0.76
CA ARG A 210 -12.13 -1.94 -1.84
C ARG A 210 -12.26 -0.79 -2.81
N LEU A 211 -11.14 -0.14 -3.11
CA LEU A 211 -11.07 1.03 -4.00
C LEU A 211 -10.01 0.78 -5.07
N ASN A 212 -10.27 1.31 -6.27
CA ASN A 212 -9.31 1.35 -7.36
C ASN A 212 -8.57 2.69 -7.35
N ALA A 213 -7.33 2.71 -7.85
CA ALA A 213 -6.61 3.96 -8.10
C ALA A 213 -7.49 4.96 -8.88
N GLY A 214 -7.63 6.17 -8.35
CA GLY A 214 -8.48 7.23 -8.89
C GLY A 214 -9.85 7.36 -8.23
N ASP A 215 -10.31 6.36 -7.46
CA ASP A 215 -11.57 6.46 -6.71
C ASP A 215 -11.49 7.54 -5.62
N MET A 216 -12.57 8.28 -5.44
CA MET A 216 -12.73 9.31 -4.42
C MET A 216 -13.68 8.82 -3.33
N VAL A 217 -13.35 9.18 -2.08
CA VAL A 217 -14.14 8.89 -0.89
C VAL A 217 -14.65 10.20 -0.30
N TYR A 218 -15.96 10.26 -0.07
CA TYR A 218 -16.69 11.43 0.40
C TYR A 218 -17.31 11.16 1.77
N LEU A 219 -17.27 12.16 2.65
CA LEU A 219 -18.11 12.22 3.84
C LEU A 219 -19.37 12.99 3.48
N GLY A 220 -20.53 12.33 3.57
CA GLY A 220 -21.80 12.94 3.24
C GLY A 220 -22.80 12.93 4.39
N TYR A 221 -23.83 13.74 4.21
CA TYR A 221 -24.95 13.83 5.13
C TYR A 221 -26.29 13.94 4.39
N ASN A 222 -27.36 13.61 5.11
CA ASN A 222 -28.73 13.89 4.71
C ASN A 222 -29.51 14.35 5.94
N THR A 223 -30.23 15.46 5.79
CA THR A 223 -31.16 15.94 6.80
C THR A 223 -32.37 16.63 6.18
N SER A 224 -33.49 16.54 6.87
CA SER A 224 -34.67 17.38 6.64
C SER A 224 -34.71 18.61 7.54
N ASN A 225 -33.70 18.81 8.38
CA ASN A 225 -33.66 19.85 9.41
C ASN A 225 -32.64 20.94 9.10
N SER A 226 -33.07 22.20 9.05
CA SER A 226 -32.19 23.37 8.85
C SER A 226 -31.68 23.98 10.16
N SER A 227 -32.20 23.54 11.32
CA SER A 227 -31.88 24.10 12.65
C SER A 227 -30.76 23.34 13.37
N ILE A 228 -29.81 22.81 12.62
CA ILE A 228 -28.65 22.11 13.15
C ILE A 228 -27.37 22.66 12.57
N ARG A 229 -26.27 22.42 13.30
CA ARG A 229 -24.93 22.71 12.82
C ARG A 229 -24.01 21.55 13.12
N LEU A 230 -23.12 21.23 12.18
CA LEU A 230 -21.97 20.37 12.45
C LEU A 230 -20.82 21.25 12.93
N ARG A 231 -20.24 20.88 14.07
CA ARG A 231 -19.25 21.69 14.78
C ARG A 231 -17.87 21.59 14.13
N ALA A 232 -17.23 22.75 13.92
CA ALA A 232 -15.83 22.89 13.56
C ALA A 232 -14.91 21.99 14.40
N ASN A 233 -13.85 21.47 13.79
CA ASN A 233 -12.83 20.62 14.41
C ASN A 233 -13.35 19.29 14.99
N THR A 234 -14.61 18.94 14.71
CA THR A 234 -15.18 17.63 15.07
C THR A 234 -15.52 16.78 13.86
N ILE A 235 -15.45 17.37 12.67
CA ILE A 235 -15.78 16.74 11.39
C ILE A 235 -14.47 16.27 10.77
N SER A 236 -14.31 14.97 10.59
CA SER A 236 -13.15 14.39 9.91
C SER A 236 -13.53 13.18 9.07
N LEU A 237 -12.75 12.98 8.00
CA LEU A 237 -12.76 11.80 7.15
C LEU A 237 -11.32 11.31 7.03
N LEU A 238 -11.08 10.07 7.45
CA LEU A 238 -9.78 9.42 7.43
C LEU A 238 -9.83 8.17 6.56
N ILE A 239 -8.78 7.95 5.79
CA ILE A 239 -8.58 6.75 4.98
C ILE A 239 -7.19 6.16 5.24
N GLU A 240 -7.11 4.83 5.32
CA GLU A 240 -5.86 4.08 5.47
C GLU A 240 -5.96 2.75 4.73
N LYS A 241 -4.96 2.42 3.89
CA LYS A 241 -4.84 1.14 3.22
C LYS A 241 -4.39 0.06 4.21
N VAL A 242 -5.01 -1.11 4.15
CA VAL A 242 -4.80 -2.20 5.12
C VAL A 242 -4.24 -3.48 4.50
N ASP A 243 -4.01 -3.51 3.19
CA ASP A 243 -3.49 -4.66 2.44
C ASP A 243 -2.20 -4.36 1.65
#